data_AF-A0A2G5W4S3-F1
#
_entry.id   AF-A0A2G5W4S3-F1
#
_cell.length_a   1.000
_cell.length_b   1.000
_cell.length_c   1.000
_cell.angle_alpha   90.00
_cell.angle_beta   90.00
_cell.angle_gamma   90.00
#
_symmetry.space_group_name_H-M   'P 1'
#
loop_
_entity.id
_entity.type
_entity.pdbx_description
1 polymer ?
#
loop_
_entity_poly.entity_id
_entity_poly.type
_entity_poly.pdbx_seq_one_letter_code
_entity_poly.pdbx_strand_id
1 'polypeptide(L)'
;MSEIKISLSEILKDRNMAQSELVRFTGIRSETISNLVRNKTERVTLSHLAKIMTALELDDISKLLSYIPDEVPEDKDDECIEMLGLPAAVYFPLKRNYYQKIDTIKDLLKADLKKVPGIGPKHRETIRLALEEYRS
;
A
#
# COMPACT_ATOMS: atom_id res chain seq x y z
N MET A 1 2.78 2.55 1.33
CA MET A 1 1.83 2.31 0.23
C MET A 1 1.88 0.82 -0.07
N SER A 2 0.72 0.18 -0.27
CA SER A 2 0.67 -1.21 -0.70
C SER A 2 1.37 -1.35 -2.05
N GLU A 3 2.27 -2.32 -2.18
CA GLU A 3 3.10 -2.49 -3.38
C GLU A 3 3.13 -3.95 -3.86
N ILE A 4 3.43 -4.11 -5.16
CA ILE A 4 3.72 -5.43 -5.74
C ILE A 4 5.24 -5.55 -5.85
N LYS A 5 5.82 -6.52 -5.14
CA LYS A 5 7.25 -6.82 -5.18
C LYS A 5 7.53 -7.96 -6.15
N ILE A 6 8.63 -7.87 -6.89
CA ILE A 6 9.16 -8.97 -7.71
C ILE A 6 10.32 -9.62 -6.95
N SER A 7 10.23 -10.92 -6.69
CA SER A 7 11.22 -11.70 -5.91
C SER A 7 12.38 -12.23 -6.76
N LEU A 8 12.72 -11.52 -7.83
CA LEU A 8 13.68 -12.01 -8.83
C LEU A 8 15.10 -12.10 -8.27
N SER A 9 15.45 -11.22 -7.33
CA SER A 9 16.78 -11.21 -6.72
C SER A 9 17.02 -12.45 -5.86
N GLU A 10 15.99 -12.88 -5.13
CA GLU A 10 15.98 -14.01 -4.24
C GLU A 10 16.04 -15.31 -5.06
N ILE A 11 15.18 -15.44 -6.08
CA ILE A 11 15.18 -16.62 -6.97
C ILE A 11 16.54 -16.84 -7.65
N LEU A 12 17.17 -15.77 -8.13
CA LEU A 12 18.48 -15.87 -8.78
C LEU A 12 19.58 -16.33 -7.80
N LYS A 13 19.55 -15.83 -6.56
CA LYS A 13 20.50 -16.25 -5.52
C LYS A 13 20.30 -17.71 -5.14
N ASP A 14 19.06 -18.14 -4.92
CA ASP A 14 18.73 -19.51 -4.53
C ASP A 14 19.17 -20.53 -5.60
N ARG A 15 19.15 -20.11 -6.87
CA ARG A 15 19.58 -20.92 -8.01
C ARG A 15 21.05 -20.73 -8.41
N ASN A 16 21.80 -19.91 -7.68
CA ASN A 16 23.15 -19.52 -8.02
C ASN A 16 23.30 -19.06 -9.49
N MET A 17 22.29 -18.35 -10.00
CA MET A 17 22.18 -17.90 -11.39
C MET A 17 22.56 -16.43 -11.52
N ALA A 18 23.41 -16.11 -12.48
CA ALA A 18 23.80 -14.74 -12.78
C ALA A 18 22.73 -14.00 -13.60
N GLN A 19 22.64 -12.67 -13.43
CA GLN A 19 21.70 -11.85 -14.21
C GLN A 19 21.96 -11.94 -15.72
N SER A 20 23.22 -12.10 -16.13
CA SER A 20 23.63 -12.29 -17.52
C SER A 20 23.07 -13.58 -18.13
N GLU A 21 22.86 -14.62 -17.34
CA GLU A 21 22.24 -15.87 -17.78
C GLU A 21 20.75 -15.66 -17.99
N LEU A 22 20.07 -14.99 -17.06
CA LEU A 22 18.65 -14.64 -17.21
C LEU A 22 18.42 -13.77 -18.47
N VAL A 23 19.31 -12.83 -18.77
CA VAL A 23 19.28 -12.03 -20.01
C VAL A 23 19.34 -12.93 -21.24
N ARG A 24 20.21 -13.95 -21.24
CA ARG A 24 20.34 -14.90 -22.36
C ARG A 24 19.09 -15.76 -22.53
N PHE A 25 18.52 -16.26 -21.44
CA PHE A 25 17.33 -17.12 -21.50
C PHE A 25 16.07 -16.35 -21.86
N THR A 26 15.91 -15.13 -21.34
CA THR A 26 14.69 -14.32 -21.57
C THR A 26 14.76 -13.48 -22.85
N GLY A 27 15.97 -13.17 -23.33
CA GLY A 27 16.18 -12.19 -24.40
C GLY A 27 15.78 -10.75 -24.01
N ILE A 28 15.55 -10.49 -22.73
CA ILE A 28 15.23 -9.15 -22.21
C ILE A 28 16.55 -8.38 -22.05
N ARG A 29 16.54 -7.07 -22.34
CA ARG A 29 17.74 -6.22 -22.21
C ARG A 29 18.30 -6.27 -20.79
N SER A 30 19.63 -6.30 -20.68
CA SER A 30 20.34 -6.36 -19.39
C SER A 30 19.93 -5.25 -18.43
N GLU A 31 19.74 -4.02 -18.94
CA GLU A 31 19.26 -2.90 -18.13
C GLU A 31 17.87 -3.14 -17.54
N THR A 32 16.95 -3.70 -18.32
CA THR A 32 15.61 -4.05 -17.86
C THR A 32 15.65 -5.16 -16.80
N ILE A 33 16.46 -6.21 -17.01
CA ILE A 33 16.65 -7.27 -16.01
C ILE A 33 17.26 -6.70 -14.73
N SER A 34 18.28 -5.85 -14.81
CA SER A 34 18.89 -5.21 -13.64
C SER A 34 17.87 -4.38 -12.85
N ASN A 35 17.02 -3.62 -13.55
CA ASN A 35 15.96 -2.84 -12.92
C ASN A 35 14.88 -3.72 -12.27
N LEU A 36 14.53 -4.85 -12.89
CA LEU A 36 13.59 -5.82 -12.33
C LEU A 36 14.16 -6.49 -11.08
N VAL A 37 15.42 -6.93 -11.12
CA VAL A 37 16.11 -7.54 -9.97
C VAL A 37 16.21 -6.57 -8.80
N ARG A 38 16.40 -5.27 -9.06
CA ARG A 38 16.48 -4.24 -8.02
C ARG A 38 15.13 -3.66 -7.60
N ASN A 39 14.02 -4.17 -8.12
CA ASN A 39 12.67 -3.61 -7.90
C ASN A 39 12.58 -2.09 -8.20
N LYS A 40 13.36 -1.60 -9.17
CA LYS A 40 13.35 -0.19 -9.61
C LYS A 40 12.45 0.07 -10.82
N THR A 41 11.62 -0.90 -11.17
CA THR A 41 10.81 -0.87 -12.40
C THR A 41 9.39 -0.44 -12.08
N GLU A 42 8.94 0.68 -12.64
CA GLU A 42 7.54 1.13 -12.50
C GLU A 42 6.57 0.35 -13.40
N ARG A 43 7.06 -0.16 -14.53
CA ARG A 43 6.24 -0.83 -15.55
C ARG A 43 6.88 -2.12 -16.01
N VAL A 44 6.17 -3.23 -15.85
CA VAL A 44 6.53 -4.53 -16.44
C VAL A 44 5.41 -4.99 -17.37
N THR A 45 5.77 -5.57 -18.52
CA THR A 45 4.79 -6.09 -19.46
C THR A 45 4.50 -7.57 -19.15
N LEU A 46 3.30 -8.05 -19.50
CA LEU A 46 2.96 -9.47 -19.36
C LEU A 46 3.92 -10.39 -20.15
N SER A 47 4.41 -9.92 -21.30
CA SER A 47 5.40 -10.66 -22.09
C SER A 47 6.72 -10.83 -21.35
N HIS A 48 7.18 -9.81 -20.62
CA HIS A 48 8.36 -9.94 -19.77
C HIS A 48 8.14 -10.95 -18.65
N LEU A 49 6.99 -10.90 -17.97
CA LEU A 49 6.65 -11.86 -16.92
C LEU A 49 6.62 -13.29 -17.46
N ALA A 50 5.94 -13.54 -18.58
CA ALA A 50 5.87 -14.86 -19.20
C ALA A 50 7.26 -15.41 -19.59
N LYS A 51 8.12 -14.56 -20.15
CA LYS A 51 9.51 -14.95 -20.49
C LYS A 51 10.33 -15.29 -19.25
N ILE A 52 10.20 -14.51 -18.19
CA ILE A 52 10.90 -14.76 -16.91
C ILE A 52 10.40 -16.04 -16.26
N MET A 53 9.08 -16.25 -16.20
CA MET A 53 8.48 -17.49 -15.71
C MET A 53 8.98 -18.71 -16.48
N THR A 54 9.03 -18.63 -17.81
CA THR A 54 9.53 -19.70 -18.68
C THR A 54 11.02 -19.96 -18.43
N ALA A 55 11.85 -18.90 -18.40
CA ALA A 55 13.30 -19.01 -18.18
C ALA A 55 13.65 -19.56 -16.80
N LEU A 56 12.78 -19.33 -15.81
CA LEU A 56 12.92 -19.83 -14.45
C LEU A 56 12.09 -21.09 -14.20
N GLU A 57 11.47 -21.69 -15.22
CA GLU A 57 10.66 -22.91 -15.08
C GLU A 57 9.66 -22.82 -13.91
N LEU A 58 9.04 -21.65 -13.76
CA LEU A 58 8.02 -21.41 -12.75
C LEU A 58 6.64 -21.73 -13.32
N ASP A 59 5.89 -22.53 -12.59
CA ASP A 59 4.51 -22.94 -12.85
C ASP A 59 3.48 -22.03 -12.17
N ASP A 60 3.88 -21.33 -11.10
CA ASP A 60 3.03 -20.44 -10.31
C ASP A 60 3.62 -19.02 -10.21
N ILE A 61 2.83 -18.03 -10.63
CA ILE A 61 3.21 -16.61 -10.61
C ILE A 61 3.42 -16.07 -9.19
N SER A 62 2.81 -16.69 -8.18
CA SER A 62 3.00 -16.33 -6.77
C SER A 62 4.46 -16.51 -6.30
N LYS A 63 5.21 -17.38 -6.98
CA LYS A 63 6.65 -17.58 -6.73
C LYS A 63 7.47 -16.39 -7.20
N LEU A 64 6.98 -15.62 -8.19
CA LEU A 64 7.66 -14.47 -8.76
C LEU A 64 7.17 -13.14 -8.18
N LEU A 65 5.86 -13.00 -7.95
CA LEU A 65 5.22 -11.77 -7.52
C LEU A 65 4.61 -11.93 -6.13
N SER A 66 4.78 -10.92 -5.29
CA SER A 66 4.19 -10.88 -3.96
C SER A 66 3.52 -9.53 -3.72
N TYR A 67 2.33 -9.56 -3.14
CA TYR A 67 1.65 -8.36 -2.66
C TYR A 67 2.13 -8.04 -1.25
N ILE A 68 2.65 -6.82 -1.08
CA ILE A 68 3.02 -6.26 0.21
C ILE A 68 1.92 -5.27 0.57
N PRO A 69 1.00 -5.63 1.48
CA PRO A 69 0.03 -4.66 1.97
C PRO A 69 0.75 -3.53 2.69
N ASP A 70 0.10 -2.37 2.76
CA ASP A 70 0.50 -1.36 3.74
C ASP A 70 0.53 -2.01 5.14
N GLU A 71 1.58 -1.71 5.92
CA GLU A 71 1.55 -2.00 7.35
C GLU A 71 0.26 -1.39 7.89
N VAL A 72 -0.69 -2.24 8.28
CA VAL A 72 -1.83 -1.80 9.07
C VAL A 72 -1.19 -1.27 10.35
N PRO A 73 -1.37 0.01 10.69
CA PRO A 73 -0.69 0.58 11.83
C PRO A 73 -0.92 -0.29 13.08
N GLU A 74 0.15 -0.71 13.76
CA GLU A 74 0.02 -1.47 15.02
C GLU A 74 -0.77 -0.69 16.08
N ASP A 75 -0.73 0.64 15.98
CA ASP A 75 -1.51 1.56 16.78
C ASP A 75 -2.82 1.93 16.05
N LYS A 76 -3.97 1.54 16.65
CA LYS A 76 -5.32 1.90 16.19
C LYS A 76 -5.47 3.41 15.91
N ASP A 77 -4.68 4.26 16.57
CA ASP A 77 -4.74 5.70 16.35
C ASP A 77 -4.11 6.13 15.01
N ASP A 78 -3.15 5.38 14.46
CA ASP A 78 -2.54 5.71 13.17
C ASP A 78 -3.42 5.25 11.97
N GLU A 79 -4.52 4.55 12.23
CA GLU A 79 -5.48 4.11 11.20
C GLU A 79 -6.33 5.26 10.63
N CYS A 80 -6.90 5.03 9.44
CA CYS A 80 -7.72 6.00 8.73
C CYS A 80 -9.10 6.23 9.41
N ILE A 81 -9.59 7.47 9.41
CA ILE A 81 -10.90 7.81 10.02
C ILE A 81 -12.09 7.12 9.35
N GLU A 82 -11.92 6.60 8.13
CA GLU A 82 -12.88 5.76 7.42
C GLU A 82 -13.26 4.51 8.22
N MET A 83 -12.33 3.96 9.02
CA MET A 83 -12.57 2.76 9.83
C MET A 83 -13.60 2.99 10.95
N LEU A 84 -13.79 4.24 11.36
CA LEU A 84 -14.77 4.63 12.39
C LEU A 84 -16.24 4.51 11.92
N GLY A 85 -16.48 4.25 10.62
CA GLY A 85 -17.85 4.10 10.10
C GLY A 85 -18.72 5.35 10.26
N LEU A 86 -18.11 6.54 10.29
CA LEU A 86 -18.83 7.79 10.57
C LEU A 86 -19.91 8.10 9.51
N PRO A 87 -21.08 8.62 9.92
CA PRO A 87 -22.08 9.09 8.97
C PRO A 87 -21.50 10.13 8.01
N ALA A 88 -21.94 10.12 6.75
CA ALA A 88 -21.49 11.06 5.72
C ALA A 88 -21.52 12.53 6.15
N ALA A 89 -22.54 12.92 6.94
CA ALA A 89 -22.70 14.27 7.49
C ALA A 89 -21.58 14.69 8.46
N VAL A 90 -20.90 13.72 9.09
CA VAL A 90 -19.76 13.93 9.98
C VAL A 90 -18.44 13.74 9.21
N TYR A 91 -18.36 12.69 8.40
CA TYR A 91 -17.15 12.31 7.68
C TYR A 91 -16.71 13.36 6.64
N PHE A 92 -17.63 13.87 5.81
CA PHE A 92 -17.25 14.81 4.75
C PHE A 92 -16.71 16.14 5.27
N PRO A 93 -17.27 16.77 6.32
CA PRO A 93 -16.68 17.96 6.92
C PRO A 93 -15.26 17.76 7.46
N LEU A 94 -14.94 16.58 8.01
CA LEU A 94 -13.60 16.26 8.50
C LEU A 94 -12.60 16.16 7.34
N LYS A 95 -12.96 15.43 6.28
CA LYS A 95 -12.08 15.19 5.12
C LYS A 95 -11.92 16.42 4.21
N ARG A 96 -12.93 17.29 4.14
CA ARG A 96 -12.93 18.51 3.32
C ARG A 96 -12.34 19.73 4.03
N ASN A 97 -11.75 19.56 5.21
CA ASN A 97 -11.12 20.67 5.91
C ASN A 97 -9.83 21.09 5.19
N TYR A 98 -9.89 22.21 4.45
CA TYR A 98 -8.77 22.75 3.68
C TYR A 98 -7.58 23.21 4.55
N TYR A 99 -7.78 23.45 5.86
CA TYR A 99 -6.75 24.00 6.75
C TYR A 99 -6.02 22.92 7.58
N GLN A 100 -6.69 21.81 7.87
CA GLN A 100 -6.10 20.68 8.59
C GLN A 100 -6.57 19.39 7.94
N LYS A 101 -5.61 18.65 7.38
CA LYS A 101 -5.85 17.32 6.82
C LYS A 101 -6.11 16.37 7.98
N ILE A 102 -7.33 15.83 8.08
CA ILE A 102 -7.69 14.82 9.07
C ILE A 102 -7.89 13.51 8.31
N ASP A 103 -6.80 12.77 8.13
CA ASP A 103 -6.82 11.47 7.45
C ASP A 103 -6.83 10.32 8.46
N THR A 104 -6.13 10.47 9.58
CA THR A 104 -5.97 9.42 10.60
C THR A 104 -6.78 9.71 11.87
N ILE A 105 -7.03 8.67 12.66
CA ILE A 105 -7.65 8.77 13.99
C ILE A 105 -6.80 9.67 14.91
N LYS A 106 -5.48 9.62 14.79
CA LYS A 106 -4.51 10.46 15.50
C LYS A 106 -4.63 11.93 15.12
N ASP A 107 -4.85 12.23 13.84
CA ASP A 107 -5.14 13.60 13.40
C ASP A 107 -6.46 14.08 14.01
N LEU A 108 -7.48 13.21 14.03
CA LEU A 108 -8.80 13.51 14.58
C LEU A 108 -8.74 13.79 16.08
N LEU A 109 -7.95 13.03 16.84
CA LEU A 109 -7.75 13.22 18.28
C LEU A 109 -7.02 14.53 18.61
N LYS A 110 -6.14 14.99 17.71
CA LYS A 110 -5.41 16.26 17.86
C LYS A 110 -6.18 17.47 17.32
N ALA A 111 -7.23 17.24 16.53
CA ALA A 111 -7.98 18.30 15.87
C ALA A 111 -8.88 19.09 16.84
N ASP A 112 -8.90 20.42 16.68
CA ASP A 112 -9.88 21.27 17.35
C ASP A 112 -11.21 21.23 16.57
N LEU A 113 -12.06 20.24 16.90
CA LEU A 113 -13.34 20.00 16.22
C LEU A 113 -14.31 21.19 16.25
N LYS A 114 -14.10 22.18 17.14
CA LYS A 114 -14.92 23.41 17.16
C LYS A 114 -14.59 24.34 16.00
N LYS A 115 -13.39 24.23 15.44
CA LYS A 115 -12.92 25.04 14.32
C LYS A 115 -13.21 24.40 12.96
N VAL A 116 -13.67 23.15 12.93
CA VAL A 116 -14.00 22.44 11.69
C VAL A 116 -15.37 22.92 11.18
N PRO A 117 -15.44 23.57 10.01
CA PRO A 117 -16.71 24.03 9.45
C PRO A 117 -17.66 22.85 9.22
N GLY A 118 -18.92 22.99 9.61
CA GLY A 118 -19.94 21.92 9.49
C GLY A 118 -19.98 20.93 10.66
N ILE A 119 -19.01 20.95 11.58
CA ILE A 119 -19.01 20.09 12.77
C ILE A 119 -19.67 20.79 13.98
N GLY A 120 -20.97 20.56 14.13
CA GLY A 120 -21.76 20.95 15.30
C GLY A 120 -21.64 20.03 16.52
N PRO A 121 -22.28 20.37 17.67
CA PRO A 121 -22.23 19.58 18.91
C PRO A 121 -22.64 18.10 18.76
N LYS A 122 -23.72 17.82 18.02
CA LYS A 122 -24.21 16.45 17.78
C LYS A 122 -23.19 15.61 16.99
N HIS A 123 -22.52 16.22 16.02
CA HIS A 123 -21.48 15.55 15.23
C HIS A 123 -20.27 15.22 16.10
N ARG A 124 -19.86 16.12 17.00
CA ARG A 124 -18.77 15.86 17.95
C ARG A 124 -19.07 14.68 18.87
N GLU A 125 -20.31 14.59 19.36
CA GLU A 125 -20.73 13.44 20.17
C GLU A 125 -20.72 12.14 19.36
N THR A 126 -21.14 12.19 18.09
CA THR A 126 -21.07 11.03 17.18
C THR A 126 -19.62 10.56 17.00
N ILE A 127 -18.68 11.50 16.81
CA ILE A 127 -17.24 11.19 16.70
C ILE A 127 -16.73 10.55 18.00
N ARG A 128 -17.11 11.10 19.16
CA ARG A 128 -16.71 10.56 20.47
C ARG A 128 -17.15 9.11 20.64
N LEU A 129 -18.42 8.82 20.37
CA LEU A 129 -18.98 7.46 20.49
C LEU A 129 -18.29 6.49 19.53
N ALA A 130 -18.06 6.90 18.28
CA ALA A 130 -17.36 6.07 17.30
C ALA A 130 -15.91 5.76 17.73
N LEU A 131 -15.19 6.72 18.32
CA LEU A 131 -13.85 6.52 18.85
C LEU A 131 -13.83 5.57 20.06
N GLU A 132 -14.84 5.64 20.93
CA GLU A 132 -14.99 4.75 22.09
C GLU A 132 -15.29 3.32 21.66
N GLU A 133 -16.19 3.14 20.68
CA GLU A 133 -16.50 1.83 20.10
C GLU A 133 -15.29 1.23 19.38
N TYR A 134 -14.55 2.04 18.60
CA TYR A 134 -13.39 1.57 17.85
C TYR A 134 -12.21 1.12 18.73
N ARG A 135 -12.03 1.78 19.88
CA ARG A 135 -10.95 1.48 20.83
C ARG A 135 -11.28 0.36 21.82
N SER A 136 -12.57 0.02 21.97
CA SER A 136 -13.02 -1.16 22.72
C SER A 136 -12.61 -2.46 22.02
#